data_AF-A0A3M1YKG9-F1
#
_entry.id   AF-A0A3M1YKG9-F1
#
_cell.length_a   1.000
_cell.length_b   1.000
_cell.length_c   1.000
_cell.angle_alpha   90.00
_cell.angle_beta   90.00
_cell.angle_gamma   90.00
#
_symmetry.space_group_name_H-M   'P 1'
#
loop_
_entity.id
_entity.type
_entity.pdbx_description
1 polymer ?
#
loop_
_entity_poly.entity_id
_entity_poly.type
_entity_poly.pdbx_seq_one_letter_code
_entity_poly.pdbx_strand_id
1 'polypeptide(L)'
;IEGRGRIIVQGEARVIWAGQRVTVPYLAGDWSAPSGLPSAVEPLNLDNITNLPTQLLERPVLLPQPGIARTEGGVNMRAEPSTDGELLRQVDAGETLSVLGRNSDGTWLHVRTENGETGWMFAELLRQELGEITAVYEQTPIPPPRYGELGAYARVNAPTGANLREAPLADFEAITTLPHGTEVALLARSPYSPWVRVRAGDLTGWVALILLETQTGIDALPIDYDVPPPPPPTPIPIYGDNAFPDPNATP
;
A
#
# COMPACT_ATOMS: atom_id res chain seq x y z
N ILE A 1 -4.46 -12.16 2.66
CA ILE A 1 -3.20 -12.87 2.32
C ILE A 1 -2.02 -12.06 2.86
N GLU A 2 -2.20 -11.53 4.05
CA GLU A 2 -1.22 -10.71 4.76
C GLU A 2 -0.77 -11.57 5.93
N GLY A 3 0.53 -11.64 6.12
CA GLY A 3 1.07 -12.17 7.35
C GLY A 3 0.89 -13.67 7.60
N ARG A 4 1.40 -14.01 8.75
CA ARG A 4 1.69 -15.33 9.28
C ARG A 4 0.42 -16.17 9.47
N GLY A 5 0.46 -17.41 8.99
CA GLY A 5 -0.51 -18.45 9.31
C GLY A 5 0.06 -19.49 10.28
N ARG A 6 -0.84 -20.25 10.92
CA ARG A 6 -0.48 -21.45 11.66
C ARG A 6 -1.41 -22.58 11.25
N ILE A 7 -0.83 -23.70 10.86
CA ILE A 7 -1.56 -24.95 10.64
C ILE A 7 -1.24 -25.91 11.79
N ILE A 8 -2.24 -26.68 12.22
CA ILE A 8 -2.09 -27.71 13.26
C ILE A 8 -2.72 -28.99 12.73
N VAL A 9 -1.92 -30.05 12.61
CA VAL A 9 -2.37 -31.36 12.12
C VAL A 9 -1.88 -32.43 13.08
N GLN A 10 -2.81 -33.23 13.61
CA GLN A 10 -2.52 -34.29 14.59
C GLN A 10 -1.68 -33.80 15.80
N GLY A 11 -1.92 -32.56 16.24
CA GLY A 11 -1.19 -31.92 17.36
C GLY A 11 0.11 -31.22 16.97
N GLU A 12 0.64 -31.47 15.77
CA GLU A 12 1.87 -30.83 15.28
C GLU A 12 1.55 -29.49 14.62
N ALA A 13 2.20 -28.43 15.07
CA ALA A 13 2.02 -27.09 14.53
C ALA A 13 3.12 -26.72 13.52
N ARG A 14 2.73 -26.02 12.44
CA ARG A 14 3.66 -25.32 11.54
C ARG A 14 3.21 -23.88 11.40
N VAL A 15 4.16 -22.96 11.55
CA VAL A 15 3.97 -21.55 11.22
C VAL A 15 4.35 -21.38 9.76
N ILE A 16 3.49 -20.73 8.98
CA ILE A 16 3.73 -20.46 7.57
C ILE A 16 3.65 -18.95 7.33
N TRP A 17 4.45 -18.43 6.42
CA TRP A 17 4.37 -17.04 5.98
C TRP A 17 3.83 -16.99 4.55
N ALA A 18 3.27 -15.85 4.16
CA ALA A 18 2.91 -15.64 2.76
C ALA A 18 4.19 -15.75 1.89
N GLY A 19 4.10 -16.52 0.80
CA GLY A 19 5.26 -16.92 0.00
C GLY A 19 5.79 -18.30 0.38
N GLN A 20 5.27 -18.95 1.41
CA GLN A 20 5.61 -20.32 1.77
C GLN A 20 4.42 -21.27 1.56
N ARG A 21 4.72 -22.57 1.50
CA ARG A 21 3.76 -23.66 1.44
C ARG A 21 4.08 -24.74 2.46
N VAL A 22 3.07 -25.53 2.75
CA VAL A 22 3.15 -26.78 3.52
C VAL A 22 2.18 -27.76 2.90
N THR A 23 2.55 -29.04 2.82
CA THR A 23 1.68 -30.11 2.34
C THR A 23 1.18 -30.91 3.53
N VAL A 24 -0.12 -31.19 3.53
CA VAL A 24 -0.77 -32.10 4.49
C VAL A 24 -1.31 -33.28 3.70
N PRO A 25 -0.85 -34.51 3.96
CA PRO A 25 -1.38 -35.69 3.29
C PRO A 25 -2.77 -36.02 3.85
N TYR A 26 -3.68 -36.42 2.96
CA TYR A 26 -5.05 -36.86 3.29
C TYR A 26 -5.28 -38.27 2.79
N LEU A 27 -6.31 -38.93 3.32
CA LEU A 27 -6.81 -40.18 2.74
C LEU A 27 -7.51 -39.90 1.41
N ALA A 28 -7.41 -40.83 0.47
CA ALA A 28 -7.98 -40.66 -0.85
C ALA A 28 -9.51 -40.47 -0.77
N GLY A 29 -10.00 -39.32 -1.24
CA GLY A 29 -11.42 -38.97 -1.23
C GLY A 29 -11.95 -38.46 0.12
N ASP A 30 -11.10 -38.37 1.15
CA ASP A 30 -11.47 -37.84 2.47
C ASP A 30 -10.55 -36.68 2.87
N TRP A 31 -11.01 -35.47 2.58
CA TRP A 31 -10.32 -34.22 2.91
C TRP A 31 -10.59 -33.73 4.34
N SER A 32 -11.37 -34.48 5.13
CA SER A 32 -11.62 -34.18 6.53
C SER A 32 -10.63 -34.88 7.48
N ALA A 33 -9.96 -35.94 7.00
CA ALA A 33 -9.05 -36.76 7.79
C ALA A 33 -7.60 -36.74 7.25
N PRO A 34 -6.71 -35.92 7.84
CA PRO A 34 -5.30 -35.94 7.47
C PRO A 34 -4.66 -37.30 7.82
N SER A 35 -3.94 -37.88 6.86
CA SER A 35 -3.30 -39.19 6.97
C SER A 35 -1.87 -39.15 7.54
N GLY A 36 -1.34 -37.96 7.81
CA GLY A 36 0.00 -37.78 8.37
C GLY A 36 0.28 -36.36 8.84
N LEU A 37 1.48 -36.17 9.37
CA LEU A 37 1.97 -34.88 9.85
C LEU A 37 2.16 -33.88 8.70
N PRO A 38 2.12 -32.57 8.98
CA PRO A 38 2.39 -31.56 7.98
C PRO A 38 3.87 -31.59 7.58
N SER A 39 4.16 -31.34 6.31
CA SER A 39 5.54 -31.30 5.79
C SER A 39 6.39 -30.21 6.46
N ALA A 40 7.69 -30.20 6.13
CA ALA A 40 8.50 -29.00 6.34
C ALA A 40 7.94 -27.85 5.50
N VAL A 41 8.22 -26.62 5.95
CA VAL A 41 7.84 -25.41 5.24
C VAL A 41 8.80 -25.21 4.06
N GLU A 42 8.25 -24.93 2.90
CA GLU A 42 9.00 -24.72 1.65
C GLU A 42 8.57 -23.41 0.98
N PRO A 43 9.38 -22.83 0.08
CA PRO A 43 8.91 -21.77 -0.79
C PRO A 43 7.67 -22.18 -1.58
N LEU A 44 6.77 -21.22 -1.80
CA LEU A 44 5.54 -21.39 -2.56
C LEU A 44 5.85 -21.86 -3.99
N ASN A 45 5.08 -22.83 -4.49
CA ASN A 45 5.03 -23.10 -5.92
C ASN A 45 3.92 -22.24 -6.53
N LEU A 46 4.27 -21.34 -7.45
CA LEU A 46 3.33 -20.42 -8.09
C LEU A 46 2.25 -21.16 -8.90
N ASP A 47 2.53 -22.35 -9.43
CA ASP A 47 1.55 -23.17 -10.16
C ASP A 47 0.31 -23.46 -9.31
N ASN A 48 0.49 -23.62 -7.99
CA ASN A 48 -0.59 -23.90 -7.06
C ASN A 48 -1.59 -22.75 -6.91
N ILE A 49 -1.23 -21.54 -7.35
CA ILE A 49 -2.04 -20.33 -7.18
C ILE A 49 -2.37 -19.62 -8.49
N THR A 50 -1.98 -20.18 -9.64
CA THR A 50 -2.24 -19.63 -10.99
C THR A 50 -3.72 -19.35 -11.26
N ASN A 51 -4.62 -20.13 -10.68
CA ASN A 51 -6.07 -20.01 -10.88
C ASN A 51 -6.80 -19.33 -9.72
N LEU A 52 -6.08 -18.67 -8.81
CA LEU A 52 -6.74 -17.91 -7.74
C LEU A 52 -7.50 -16.72 -8.36
N PRO A 53 -8.81 -16.57 -8.10
CA PRO A 53 -9.61 -15.47 -8.62
C PRO A 53 -9.35 -14.20 -7.79
N THR A 54 -8.14 -13.67 -7.87
CA THR A 54 -7.67 -12.51 -7.07
C THR A 54 -8.53 -11.26 -7.27
N GLN A 55 -9.20 -11.14 -8.41
CA GLN A 55 -10.17 -10.08 -8.72
C GLN A 55 -11.40 -10.12 -7.81
N LEU A 56 -11.78 -11.30 -7.31
CA LEU A 56 -12.91 -11.45 -6.39
C LEU A 56 -12.55 -11.10 -4.94
N LEU A 57 -11.27 -10.85 -4.64
CA LEU A 57 -10.87 -10.51 -3.29
C LEU A 57 -11.41 -9.13 -2.90
N GLU A 58 -11.84 -9.03 -1.64
CA GLU A 58 -12.33 -7.78 -1.06
C GLU A 58 -11.26 -6.68 -0.96
N ARG A 59 -10.00 -6.96 -1.28
CA ARG A 59 -8.91 -5.97 -1.33
C ARG A 59 -7.96 -6.33 -2.47
N PRO A 60 -7.54 -5.36 -3.32
CA PRO A 60 -6.54 -5.63 -4.33
C PRO A 60 -5.22 -6.03 -3.64
N VAL A 61 -4.54 -7.05 -4.17
CA VAL A 61 -3.38 -7.63 -3.50
C VAL A 61 -2.32 -8.04 -4.51
N LEU A 62 -1.06 -7.68 -4.22
CA LEU A 62 0.10 -8.28 -4.88
C LEU A 62 0.34 -9.67 -4.29
N LEU A 63 0.38 -10.66 -5.17
CA LEU A 63 0.63 -12.05 -4.77
C LEU A 63 2.05 -12.20 -4.24
N PRO A 64 2.24 -12.95 -3.15
CA PRO A 64 3.58 -13.23 -2.66
C PRO A 64 4.35 -14.10 -3.65
N GLN A 65 5.63 -13.79 -3.80
CA GLN A 65 6.60 -14.60 -4.54
C GLN A 65 7.09 -15.75 -3.66
N PRO A 66 7.71 -16.78 -4.25
CA PRO A 66 8.26 -17.91 -3.50
C PRO A 66 9.30 -17.49 -2.46
N GLY A 67 9.02 -17.80 -1.20
CA GLY A 67 9.88 -17.62 -0.05
C GLY A 67 9.61 -16.37 0.77
N ILE A 68 10.58 -16.06 1.63
CA ILE A 68 10.53 -14.92 2.56
C ILE A 68 11.89 -14.23 2.64
N ALA A 69 11.86 -13.00 3.14
CA ALA A 69 13.04 -12.29 3.58
C ALA A 69 12.96 -11.99 5.08
N ARG A 70 14.12 -11.84 5.74
CA ARG A 70 14.22 -11.48 7.15
C ARG A 70 15.24 -10.37 7.34
N THR A 71 14.92 -9.41 8.20
CA THR A 71 15.88 -8.40 8.63
C THR A 71 16.81 -8.97 9.69
N GLU A 72 18.13 -8.76 9.55
CA GLU A 72 19.11 -9.13 10.59
C GLU A 72 19.50 -7.94 11.49
N GLY A 73 19.15 -6.73 11.07
CA GLY A 73 19.33 -5.45 11.77
C GLY A 73 18.21 -4.47 11.42
N GLY A 74 18.34 -3.21 11.83
CA GLY A 74 17.40 -2.17 11.39
C GLY A 74 17.61 -1.80 9.93
N VAL A 75 16.66 -2.14 9.05
CA VAL A 75 16.78 -1.94 7.59
C VAL A 75 15.75 -0.93 7.09
N ASN A 76 16.16 -0.02 6.23
CA ASN A 76 15.28 0.99 5.66
C ASN A 76 14.34 0.38 4.61
N MET A 77 13.05 0.69 4.73
CA MET A 77 12.04 0.45 3.71
C MET A 77 11.72 1.77 3.00
N ARG A 78 11.75 1.77 1.68
CA ARG A 78 11.67 2.96 0.83
C ARG A 78 10.51 2.90 -0.15
N ALA A 79 10.07 4.07 -0.63
CA ALA A 79 8.97 4.21 -1.58
C ALA A 79 9.33 3.69 -2.98
N GLU A 80 10.61 3.72 -3.33
CA GLU A 80 11.16 3.35 -4.65
C GLU A 80 12.42 2.48 -4.48
N PRO A 81 12.80 1.67 -5.49
CA PRO A 81 14.01 0.83 -5.46
C PRO A 81 15.28 1.66 -5.69
N SER A 82 15.51 2.66 -4.85
CA SER A 82 16.65 3.59 -4.92
C SER A 82 17.05 4.06 -3.52
N THR A 83 18.34 4.34 -3.33
CA THR A 83 18.84 4.97 -2.09
C THR A 83 18.36 6.40 -1.93
N ASP A 84 18.03 7.06 -3.04
CA ASP A 84 17.43 8.40 -3.08
C ASP A 84 15.91 8.34 -2.96
N GLY A 85 15.33 7.15 -3.13
CA GLY A 85 13.91 6.90 -2.91
C GLY A 85 13.53 7.23 -1.46
N GLU A 86 12.35 7.76 -1.26
CA GLU A 86 11.94 8.27 0.04
C GLU A 86 11.95 7.19 1.14
N LEU A 87 12.36 7.55 2.37
CA LEU A 87 12.38 6.65 3.52
C LEU A 87 10.98 6.54 4.14
N LEU A 88 10.28 5.43 3.89
CA LEU A 88 8.98 5.15 4.50
C LEU A 88 9.11 4.92 6.01
N ARG A 89 10.05 4.04 6.37
CA ARG A 89 10.39 3.71 7.77
C ARG A 89 11.66 2.88 7.85
N GLN A 90 12.16 2.72 9.07
CA GLN A 90 13.07 1.64 9.41
C GLN A 90 12.28 0.43 9.93
N VAL A 91 12.60 -0.75 9.41
CA VAL A 91 12.06 -2.05 9.81
C VAL A 91 13.02 -2.66 10.82
N ASP A 92 12.51 -3.10 11.96
CA ASP A 92 13.32 -3.61 13.07
C ASP A 92 13.98 -4.95 12.73
N ALA A 93 14.99 -5.32 13.51
CA ALA A 93 15.68 -6.60 13.36
C ALA A 93 14.75 -7.79 13.69
N GLY A 94 14.86 -8.87 12.92
CA GLY A 94 14.12 -10.11 13.12
C GLY A 94 12.73 -10.14 12.48
N GLU A 95 12.31 -9.08 11.80
CA GLU A 95 11.02 -9.03 11.12
C GLU A 95 11.03 -9.96 9.89
N THR A 96 9.92 -10.68 9.69
CA THR A 96 9.74 -11.57 8.54
C THR A 96 8.87 -10.90 7.50
N LEU A 97 9.37 -10.86 6.27
CA LEU A 97 8.80 -10.12 5.16
C LEU A 97 8.35 -11.10 4.08
N SER A 98 7.16 -10.86 3.54
CA SER A 98 6.72 -11.53 2.32
C SER A 98 7.33 -10.80 1.13
N VAL A 99 7.96 -11.50 0.20
CA VAL A 99 8.47 -10.88 -1.03
C VAL A 99 7.36 -10.79 -2.06
N LEU A 100 7.22 -9.65 -2.71
CA LEU A 100 6.19 -9.37 -3.73
C LEU A 100 6.78 -9.29 -5.14
N GLY A 101 8.08 -9.03 -5.25
CA GLY A 101 8.82 -8.97 -6.51
C GLY A 101 10.19 -8.33 -6.29
N ARG A 102 10.85 -7.98 -7.39
CA ARG A 102 12.15 -7.31 -7.39
C ARG A 102 12.24 -6.26 -8.50
N ASN A 103 13.25 -5.40 -8.42
CA ASN A 103 13.59 -4.53 -9.53
C ASN A 103 14.38 -5.31 -10.61
N SER A 104 14.62 -4.69 -11.76
CA SER A 104 15.19 -5.35 -12.94
C SER A 104 16.59 -5.94 -12.74
N ASP A 105 17.43 -5.31 -11.92
CA ASP A 105 18.76 -5.83 -11.56
C ASP A 105 18.76 -6.72 -10.30
N GLY A 106 17.63 -6.83 -9.60
CA GLY A 106 17.45 -7.65 -8.40
C GLY A 106 18.13 -7.11 -7.14
N THR A 107 18.63 -5.87 -7.15
CA THR A 107 19.26 -5.24 -5.98
C THR A 107 18.26 -4.80 -4.91
N TRP A 108 16.99 -4.62 -5.29
CA TRP A 108 15.90 -4.27 -4.38
C TRP A 108 14.78 -5.32 -4.43
N LEU A 109 14.26 -5.66 -3.25
CA LEU A 109 13.05 -6.47 -3.11
C LEU A 109 11.88 -5.56 -2.77
N HIS A 110 10.77 -5.72 -3.50
CA HIS A 110 9.49 -5.17 -3.08
C HIS A 110 8.89 -6.15 -2.08
N VAL A 111 8.63 -5.69 -0.87
CA VAL A 111 8.25 -6.54 0.27
C VAL A 111 6.92 -6.11 0.88
N ARG A 112 6.36 -6.98 1.69
CA ARG A 112 5.23 -6.71 2.57
C ARG A 112 5.53 -7.18 3.99
N THR A 113 5.37 -6.29 4.96
CA THR A 113 5.47 -6.55 6.40
C THR A 113 4.24 -7.31 6.92
N GLU A 114 4.29 -7.76 8.18
CA GLU A 114 3.16 -8.50 8.79
C GLU A 114 1.90 -7.63 8.96
N ASN A 115 2.06 -6.32 9.18
CA ASN A 115 0.96 -5.35 9.28
C ASN A 115 0.38 -4.93 7.91
N GLY A 116 0.91 -5.46 6.79
CA GLY A 116 0.41 -5.21 5.45
C GLY A 116 1.03 -4.00 4.73
N GLU A 117 1.96 -3.28 5.35
CA GLU A 117 2.71 -2.20 4.69
C GLU A 117 3.62 -2.78 3.59
N THR A 118 3.75 -2.06 2.47
CA THR A 118 4.59 -2.45 1.35
C THR A 118 5.62 -1.39 1.03
N GLY A 119 6.79 -1.83 0.55
CA GLY A 119 7.84 -0.93 0.10
C GLY A 119 9.05 -1.69 -0.43
N TRP A 120 10.09 -0.95 -0.76
CA TRP A 120 11.33 -1.47 -1.31
C TRP A 120 12.42 -1.55 -0.25
N MET A 121 13.11 -2.68 -0.18
CA MET A 121 14.23 -2.89 0.74
C MET A 121 15.44 -3.41 -0.03
N PHE A 122 16.62 -2.91 0.31
CA PHE A 122 17.87 -3.31 -0.33
C PHE A 122 18.17 -4.77 -0.02
N ALA A 123 18.25 -5.61 -1.05
CA ALA A 123 18.23 -7.07 -0.93
C ALA A 123 19.43 -7.60 -0.13
N GLU A 124 20.60 -6.96 -0.25
CA GLU A 124 21.83 -7.37 0.43
C GLU A 124 21.75 -7.25 1.96
N LEU A 125 20.84 -6.42 2.49
CA LEU A 125 20.62 -6.26 3.93
C LEU A 125 19.61 -7.26 4.50
N LEU A 126 19.09 -8.15 3.65
CA LEU A 126 18.07 -9.13 4.01
C LEU A 126 18.63 -10.54 3.93
N ARG A 127 18.32 -11.34 4.94
CA ARG A 127 18.47 -12.78 4.86
C ARG A 127 17.34 -13.35 4.03
N GLN A 128 17.67 -14.03 2.94
CA GLN A 128 16.73 -14.47 1.92
C GLN A 128 16.58 -16.00 1.93
N GLU A 129 15.33 -16.46 2.01
CA GLU A 129 14.95 -17.87 1.86
C GLU A 129 13.93 -17.95 0.71
N LEU A 130 14.42 -17.72 -0.50
CA LEU A 130 13.62 -17.47 -1.70
C LEU A 130 13.61 -18.65 -2.67
N GLY A 131 12.51 -18.80 -3.39
CA GLY A 131 12.46 -19.56 -4.64
C GLY A 131 12.66 -18.63 -5.85
N GLU A 132 12.18 -19.04 -7.02
CA GLU A 132 12.25 -18.21 -8.22
C GLU A 132 11.27 -17.02 -8.13
N ILE A 133 11.81 -15.80 -8.14
CA ILE A 133 11.01 -14.58 -8.26
C ILE A 133 10.78 -14.28 -9.74
N THR A 134 9.52 -14.28 -10.15
CA THR A 134 9.11 -14.00 -11.53
C THR A 134 8.57 -12.58 -11.71
N ALA A 135 8.08 -11.96 -10.63
CA ALA A 135 7.62 -10.58 -10.65
C ALA A 135 8.80 -9.59 -10.65
N VAL A 136 8.98 -8.88 -11.77
CA VAL A 136 9.98 -7.84 -11.97
C VAL A 136 9.28 -6.50 -12.24
N TYR A 137 9.71 -5.44 -11.56
CA TYR A 137 9.10 -4.11 -11.66
C TYR A 137 10.15 -3.03 -11.93
N GLU A 138 9.89 -2.17 -12.91
CA GLU A 138 10.72 -0.97 -13.20
C GLU A 138 10.36 0.22 -12.30
N GLN A 139 9.18 0.19 -11.70
CA GLN A 139 8.66 1.22 -10.78
C GLN A 139 7.80 0.54 -9.71
N THR A 140 7.50 1.24 -8.62
CA THR A 140 6.69 0.68 -7.53
C THR A 140 5.34 0.14 -8.05
N PRO A 141 5.05 -1.16 -7.86
CA PRO A 141 3.86 -1.77 -8.43
C PRO A 141 2.61 -1.30 -7.70
N ILE A 142 1.58 -0.96 -8.47
CA ILE A 142 0.24 -0.71 -7.93
C ILE A 142 -0.50 -2.07 -7.90
N PRO A 143 -1.11 -2.47 -6.78
CA PRO A 143 -1.87 -3.72 -6.69
C PRO A 143 -2.95 -3.83 -7.78
N PRO A 144 -3.16 -5.02 -8.38
CA PRO A 144 -4.09 -5.18 -9.47
C PRO A 144 -5.52 -4.81 -9.02
N PRO A 145 -6.24 -3.96 -9.77
CA PRO A 145 -7.57 -3.51 -9.39
C PRO A 145 -8.60 -4.65 -9.42
N ARG A 146 -9.63 -4.53 -8.55
CA ARG A 146 -10.69 -5.54 -8.38
C ARG A 146 -11.47 -5.85 -9.68
N TYR A 147 -11.58 -4.88 -10.59
CA TYR A 147 -12.47 -4.96 -11.76
C TYR A 147 -11.83 -4.52 -13.09
N GLY A 148 -10.54 -4.83 -13.30
CA GLY A 148 -9.85 -4.43 -14.55
C GLY A 148 -9.62 -2.92 -14.62
N GLU A 149 -9.47 -2.35 -15.82
CA GLU A 149 -9.05 -0.95 -16.06
C GLU A 149 -9.76 0.07 -15.14
N LEU A 150 -11.04 -0.11 -14.79
CA LEU A 150 -11.81 0.81 -13.94
C LEU A 150 -11.41 0.90 -12.45
N GLY A 151 -10.48 0.09 -11.95
CA GLY A 151 -9.91 0.28 -10.60
C GLY A 151 -8.56 1.00 -10.59
N ALA A 152 -8.09 1.47 -11.74
CA ALA A 152 -6.98 2.43 -11.85
C ALA A 152 -7.49 3.87 -11.98
N TYR A 153 -8.80 4.04 -12.17
CA TYR A 153 -9.41 5.34 -12.42
C TYR A 153 -10.45 5.70 -11.36
N ALA A 154 -10.71 6.99 -11.27
CA ALA A 154 -11.86 7.56 -10.59
C ALA A 154 -12.58 8.52 -11.54
N ARG A 155 -13.83 8.82 -11.22
CA ARG A 155 -14.59 9.85 -11.90
C ARG A 155 -14.85 11.01 -10.95
N VAL A 156 -14.67 12.24 -11.42
CA VAL A 156 -15.02 13.42 -10.63
C VAL A 156 -16.53 13.45 -10.39
N ASN A 157 -16.95 13.33 -9.14
CA ASN A 157 -18.34 13.33 -8.71
C ASN A 157 -18.64 14.57 -7.87
N ALA A 158 -18.43 15.74 -8.47
CA ALA A 158 -18.70 17.04 -7.89
C ALA A 158 -19.43 17.93 -8.91
N PRO A 159 -20.66 18.41 -8.63
CA PRO A 159 -21.45 19.19 -9.61
C PRO A 159 -20.74 20.44 -10.15
N THR A 160 -19.89 21.06 -9.35
CA THR A 160 -19.10 22.25 -9.72
C THR A 160 -17.69 21.91 -10.23
N GLY A 161 -17.39 20.62 -10.41
CA GLY A 161 -16.04 20.13 -10.65
C GLY A 161 -15.19 20.05 -9.38
N ALA A 162 -13.99 19.49 -9.52
CA ALA A 162 -13.02 19.32 -8.44
C ALA A 162 -11.71 20.02 -8.79
N ASN A 163 -11.13 20.76 -7.84
CA ASN A 163 -9.83 21.39 -8.05
C ASN A 163 -8.73 20.33 -8.04
N LEU A 164 -7.90 20.33 -9.08
CA LEU A 164 -6.63 19.64 -9.13
C LEU A 164 -5.58 20.58 -8.54
N ARG A 165 -4.99 20.21 -7.39
CA ARG A 165 -4.07 21.06 -6.62
C ARG A 165 -2.63 20.58 -6.70
N GLU A 166 -1.70 21.46 -6.39
CA GLU A 166 -0.27 21.12 -6.36
C GLU A 166 0.11 20.16 -5.22
N ALA A 167 -0.63 20.18 -4.12
CA ALA A 167 -0.35 19.38 -2.93
C ALA A 167 -1.66 18.99 -2.18
N PRO A 168 -1.63 17.97 -1.28
CA PRO A 168 -2.83 17.29 -0.79
C PRO A 168 -3.58 18.00 0.35
N LEU A 169 -3.82 19.30 0.22
CA LEU A 169 -4.68 20.08 1.12
C LEU A 169 -5.40 21.19 0.36
N ALA A 170 -6.48 21.69 0.97
CA ALA A 170 -7.30 22.75 0.39
C ALA A 170 -6.59 24.11 0.29
N ASP A 171 -5.52 24.32 1.08
CA ASP A 171 -4.79 25.59 1.15
C ASP A 171 -3.75 25.74 0.04
N PHE A 172 -3.34 24.65 -0.62
CA PHE A 172 -2.39 24.71 -1.73
C PHE A 172 -3.05 25.17 -3.02
N GLU A 173 -2.30 25.81 -3.91
CA GLU A 173 -2.82 26.36 -5.16
C GLU A 173 -3.51 25.32 -6.05
N ALA A 174 -4.57 25.76 -6.73
CA ALA A 174 -5.26 24.95 -7.72
C ALA A 174 -4.59 25.13 -9.09
N ILE A 175 -4.06 24.04 -9.65
CA ILE A 175 -3.53 23.98 -11.02
C ILE A 175 -4.67 24.24 -12.01
N THR A 176 -5.81 23.58 -11.79
CA THR A 176 -7.02 23.71 -12.62
C THR A 176 -8.24 23.16 -11.90
N THR A 177 -9.42 23.29 -12.51
CA THR A 177 -10.67 22.64 -12.08
C THR A 177 -11.05 21.56 -13.09
N LEU A 178 -11.15 20.33 -12.62
CA LEU A 178 -11.62 19.18 -13.39
C LEU A 178 -13.16 19.16 -13.43
N PRO A 179 -13.79 19.19 -14.61
CA PRO A 179 -15.25 19.14 -14.72
C PRO A 179 -15.87 17.87 -14.10
N HIS A 180 -17.15 17.94 -13.72
CA HIS A 180 -17.93 16.76 -13.34
C HIS A 180 -17.86 15.67 -14.42
N GLY A 181 -17.68 14.43 -14.01
CA GLY A 181 -17.60 13.28 -14.92
C GLY A 181 -16.22 13.06 -15.54
N THR A 182 -15.23 13.93 -15.27
CA THR A 182 -13.86 13.75 -15.74
C THR A 182 -13.29 12.46 -15.15
N GLU A 183 -12.73 11.61 -16.02
CA GLU A 183 -12.01 10.42 -15.60
C GLU A 183 -10.55 10.76 -15.30
N VAL A 184 -10.03 10.23 -14.19
CA VAL A 184 -8.66 10.49 -13.72
C VAL A 184 -8.00 9.18 -13.31
N ALA A 185 -6.74 8.97 -13.67
CA ALA A 185 -5.97 7.84 -13.18
C ALA A 185 -5.52 8.12 -11.74
N LEU A 186 -5.67 7.15 -10.84
CA LEU A 186 -5.21 7.23 -9.45
C LEU A 186 -3.76 6.77 -9.36
N LEU A 187 -2.90 7.59 -8.75
CA LEU A 187 -1.45 7.33 -8.69
C LEU A 187 -0.97 6.98 -7.28
N ALA A 188 -1.35 7.78 -6.28
CA ALA A 188 -0.86 7.66 -4.91
C ALA A 188 -1.84 8.28 -3.91
N ARG A 189 -1.76 7.90 -2.63
CA ARG A 189 -2.49 8.54 -1.52
C ARG A 189 -1.56 9.47 -0.73
N SER A 190 -2.16 10.48 -0.10
CA SER A 190 -1.43 11.42 0.74
C SER A 190 -0.97 10.77 2.05
N PRO A 191 0.21 11.15 2.58
CA PRO A 191 0.74 10.64 3.84
C PRO A 191 0.00 11.17 5.07
N TYR A 192 -0.76 12.26 4.95
CA TYR A 192 -1.36 12.95 6.11
C TYR A 192 -2.80 13.43 5.88
N SER A 193 -3.43 13.18 4.73
CA SER A 193 -4.77 13.68 4.44
C SER A 193 -5.56 12.75 3.49
N PRO A 194 -6.90 12.86 3.43
CA PRO A 194 -7.73 12.07 2.52
C PRO A 194 -7.73 12.66 1.10
N TRP A 195 -6.53 12.82 0.52
CA TRP A 195 -6.30 13.31 -0.84
C TRP A 195 -5.56 12.25 -1.65
N VAL A 196 -5.83 12.24 -2.95
CA VAL A 196 -5.25 11.27 -3.89
C VAL A 196 -4.55 12.03 -5.01
N ARG A 197 -3.33 11.62 -5.33
CA ARG A 197 -2.60 12.11 -6.50
C ARG A 197 -3.18 11.42 -7.72
N VAL A 198 -3.58 12.21 -8.70
CA VAL A 198 -4.26 11.75 -9.91
C VAL A 198 -3.61 12.32 -11.16
N ARG A 199 -3.82 11.64 -12.28
CA ARG A 199 -3.49 12.13 -13.64
C ARG A 199 -4.76 12.32 -14.45
N ALA A 200 -4.94 13.52 -15.00
CA ALA A 200 -6.05 13.89 -15.89
C ALA A 200 -5.47 14.41 -17.22
N GLY A 201 -5.40 13.54 -18.24
CA GLY A 201 -4.63 13.83 -19.46
C GLY A 201 -3.15 14.02 -19.13
N ASP A 202 -2.58 15.17 -19.51
CA ASP A 202 -1.17 15.51 -19.24
C ASP A 202 -0.96 16.17 -17.86
N LEU A 203 -2.03 16.51 -17.15
CA LEU A 203 -1.94 17.16 -15.84
C LEU A 203 -1.89 16.13 -14.72
N THR A 204 -0.97 16.33 -13.78
CA THR A 204 -0.85 15.53 -12.56
C THR A 204 -0.95 16.44 -11.35
N GLY A 205 -1.72 16.04 -10.34
CA GLY A 205 -1.91 16.82 -9.11
C GLY A 205 -2.78 16.09 -8.11
N TRP A 206 -3.25 16.79 -7.09
CA TRP A 206 -3.98 16.24 -5.96
C TRP A 206 -5.45 16.62 -5.98
N VAL A 207 -6.33 15.65 -5.75
CA VAL A 207 -7.78 15.85 -5.63
C VAL A 207 -8.25 15.26 -4.30
N ALA A 208 -9.16 15.95 -3.61
CA ALA A 208 -9.78 15.45 -2.39
C ALA A 208 -10.57 14.18 -2.70
N LEU A 209 -10.33 13.10 -1.95
CA LEU A 209 -10.95 11.79 -2.20
C LEU A 209 -12.48 11.85 -2.21
N ILE A 210 -13.06 12.71 -1.37
CA ILE A 210 -14.51 12.89 -1.25
C ILE A 210 -15.17 13.41 -2.54
N LEU A 211 -14.40 13.98 -3.46
CA LEU A 211 -14.88 14.50 -4.75
C LEU A 211 -14.78 13.46 -5.88
N LEU A 212 -14.34 12.25 -5.58
CA LEU A 212 -14.11 11.17 -6.53
C LEU A 212 -15.07 10.00 -6.28
N GLU A 213 -15.68 9.52 -7.34
CA GLU A 213 -16.33 8.20 -7.38
C GLU A 213 -15.32 7.17 -7.87
N THR A 214 -15.02 6.18 -7.03
CA THR A 214 -14.10 5.09 -7.37
C THR A 214 -14.44 3.81 -6.62
N GLN A 215 -14.05 2.68 -7.20
CA GLN A 215 -14.10 1.36 -6.56
C GLN A 215 -12.70 0.90 -6.11
N THR A 216 -11.71 1.77 -6.22
CA THR A 216 -10.31 1.50 -5.84
C THR A 216 -10.18 1.38 -4.33
N GLY A 217 -9.41 0.39 -3.87
CA GLY A 217 -8.97 0.36 -2.47
C GLY A 217 -7.91 1.43 -2.27
N ILE A 218 -8.28 2.61 -1.76
CA ILE A 218 -7.37 3.75 -1.60
C ILE A 218 -6.12 3.38 -0.78
N ASP A 219 -6.27 2.50 0.22
CA ASP A 219 -5.14 2.04 1.04
C ASP A 219 -4.10 1.20 0.29
N ALA A 220 -4.46 0.71 -0.89
CA ALA A 220 -3.56 -0.04 -1.75
C ALA A 220 -2.75 0.88 -2.69
N LEU A 221 -3.11 2.17 -2.78
CA LEU A 221 -2.28 3.13 -3.50
C LEU A 221 -0.98 3.38 -2.70
N PRO A 222 0.17 3.52 -3.38
CA PRO A 222 1.40 3.92 -2.72
C PRO A 222 1.17 5.26 -2.03
N ILE A 223 1.87 5.49 -0.92
CA ILE A 223 1.88 6.81 -0.29
C ILE A 223 2.94 7.64 -1.02
N ASP A 224 2.58 8.87 -1.38
CA ASP A 224 3.49 9.83 -1.99
C ASP A 224 3.82 10.92 -0.97
N TYR A 225 5.03 10.83 -0.38
CA TYR A 225 5.48 11.84 0.57
C TYR A 225 6.40 12.90 -0.03
N ASP A 226 6.53 12.96 -1.37
CA ASP A 226 7.04 14.15 -2.07
C ASP A 226 5.96 15.24 -2.10
N VAL A 227 5.52 15.63 -0.91
CA VAL A 227 4.52 16.65 -0.67
C VAL A 227 4.97 17.58 0.44
N PRO A 228 4.67 18.90 0.36
CA PRO A 228 4.98 19.82 1.43
C PRO A 228 4.28 19.41 2.73
N PRO A 229 4.88 19.59 3.92
CA PRO A 229 4.21 19.28 5.17
C PRO A 229 2.91 20.07 5.34
N PRO A 230 1.94 19.59 6.14
CA PRO A 230 0.73 20.34 6.40
C PRO A 230 1.05 21.71 7.01
N PRO A 231 0.31 22.77 6.65
CA PRO A 231 0.51 24.08 7.24
C PRO A 231 0.29 24.01 8.76
N PRO A 232 1.03 24.83 9.54
CA PRO A 232 0.88 24.83 10.99
C PRO A 232 -0.57 25.19 11.36
N PRO A 233 -1.12 24.61 12.43
CA PRO A 233 -2.47 24.94 12.88
C PRO A 233 -2.57 26.45 13.12
N THR A 234 -3.67 27.06 12.68
CA THR A 234 -3.91 28.48 12.90
C THR A 234 -3.84 28.76 14.41
N PRO A 235 -3.04 29.74 14.87
CA PRO A 235 -2.97 30.08 16.28
C PRO A 235 -4.38 30.34 16.83
N ILE A 236 -4.72 29.72 17.95
CA ILE A 236 -6.00 29.98 18.63
C ILE A 236 -6.01 31.46 19.00
N PRO A 237 -6.98 32.27 18.54
CA PRO A 237 -7.07 33.66 18.96
C PRO A 237 -7.23 33.70 20.47
N ILE A 238 -6.28 34.34 21.16
CA ILE A 238 -6.38 34.57 22.59
C ILE A 238 -7.47 35.64 22.75
N TYR A 239 -8.70 35.23 23.08
CA TYR A 239 -9.77 36.17 23.40
C TYR A 239 -9.50 36.74 24.80
N GLY A 240 -8.68 37.79 24.84
CA GLY A 240 -8.19 38.37 26.07
C GLY A 240 -7.47 39.68 25.84
N ASP A 241 -8.15 40.64 25.19
CA ASP A 241 -7.95 42.06 25.47
C ASP A 241 -9.20 42.85 25.08
N ASN A 242 -9.63 43.70 26.01
CA ASN A 242 -10.94 44.31 26.11
C ASN A 242 -11.18 45.39 25.04
N ALA A 243 -12.00 45.09 24.04
CA ALA A 243 -12.64 46.11 23.19
C ALA A 243 -14.17 46.12 23.42
N PHE A 244 -14.60 46.40 24.65
CA PHE A 244 -15.95 46.92 24.86
C PHE A 244 -15.90 48.45 24.67
N PRO A 245 -16.71 49.04 23.78
CA PRO A 245 -16.83 50.49 23.67
C PRO A 245 -17.37 51.05 24.99
N ASP A 246 -16.74 52.10 25.52
CA ASP A 246 -17.24 52.84 26.68
C ASP A 246 -18.59 53.48 26.34
N PRO A 247 -19.70 53.09 27.00
CA PRO A 247 -21.03 53.63 26.72
C PRO A 247 -21.21 55.10 27.14
N ASN A 248 -20.22 55.74 27.77
CA ASN A 248 -20.29 57.15 28.20
C ASN A 248 -19.50 58.14 27.32
N ALA A 249 -18.98 57.73 26.17
CA ALA A 249 -18.45 58.68 25.19
C ALA A 249 -19.61 59.34 24.41
N THR A 250 -20.26 60.34 25.01
CA THR A 250 -21.17 61.25 24.29
C THR A 250 -20.39 62.21 23.37
N PRO A 251 -20.99 62.67 22.25
CA PRO A 251 -20.31 63.36 21.15
C PRO A 251 -19.84 64.79 21.48
#